data_AF-A0A6M1M0P1-F1
#
_entry.id   AF-A0A6M1M0P1-F1
#
_cell.length_a   1.000
_cell.length_b   1.000
_cell.length_c   1.000
_cell.angle_alpha   90.00
_cell.angle_beta   90.00
_cell.angle_gamma   90.00
#
_symmetry.space_group_name_H-M   'P 1'
#
loop_
_entity.id
_entity.type
_entity.pdbx_description
1 polymer ?
#
loop_
_entity_poly.entity_id
_entity_poly.type
_entity_poly.pdbx_seq_one_letter_code
_entity_poly.pdbx_strand_id
1 'polypeptide(L)' 'MLPYRLITGKDDTNFCRRISEALALGYKLYGSPSCTFNGTDVIVAQAIVWPSVVEG' A
#
# COMPACT_ATOMS: atom_id res chain seq x y z
N MET A 1 -16.40 6.11 -3.25
CA MET A 1 -14.94 5.98 -3.11
C MET A 1 -14.67 4.74 -2.26
N LEU A 2 -13.80 3.83 -2.67
CA LEU A 2 -13.46 2.67 -1.84
C LEU A 2 -12.54 3.14 -0.71
N PRO A 3 -12.94 2.99 0.56
CA PRO A 3 -12.13 3.46 1.69
C PRO A 3 -10.94 2.55 2.00
N TYR A 4 -10.82 1.41 1.31
CA TYR A 4 -9.71 0.48 1.43
C TYR A 4 -9.17 0.18 0.03
N ARG A 5 -7.85 0.13 -0.09
CA ARG A 5 -7.17 -0.33 -1.30
C ARG A 5 -5.94 -1.12 -0.92
N LEU A 6 -5.79 -2.31 -1.52
CA LEU A 6 -4.56 -3.08 -1.45
C LEU A 6 -3.70 -2.75 -2.67
N ILE A 7 -2.51 -2.22 -2.44
CA ILE A 7 -1.52 -1.98 -3.49
C ILE A 7 -0.52 -3.13 -3.45
N THR A 8 -0.40 -3.84 -4.57
CA THR A 8 0.61 -4.88 -4.77
C THR A 8 1.54 -4.51 -5.92
N GLY A 9 2.79 -4.97 -5.84
CA GLY A 9 3.81 -4.76 -6.86
C GLY A 9 5.15 -5.34 -6.46
N LYS A 10 6.16 -5.16 -7.31
CA LYS A 10 7.55 -5.47 -6.94
C LYS A 10 8.05 -4.45 -5.91
N ASP A 11 9.04 -4.83 -5.11
CA ASP A 11 9.77 -3.89 -4.24
C ASP A 11 10.66 -2.95 -5.09
N ASP A 12 10.03 -2.00 -5.79
CA ASP A 12 10.70 -1.08 -6.71
C ASP A 12 10.24 0.37 -6.50
N THR A 13 10.91 1.30 -7.20
CA THR A 13 10.57 2.73 -7.16
C THR A 13 9.13 3.01 -7.61
N ASN A 14 8.55 2.17 -8.48
CA ASN A 14 7.16 2.34 -8.91
C ASN A 14 6.19 2.04 -7.77
N PHE A 15 6.44 1.00 -6.97
CA PHE A 15 5.66 0.69 -5.79
C PHE A 15 5.75 1.82 -4.77
N CYS A 16 6.98 2.25 -4.43
CA CYS A 16 7.20 3.38 -3.52
C CYS A 16 6.45 4.63 -3.98
N ARG A 17 6.52 4.98 -5.27
CA ARG A 17 5.79 6.14 -5.84
C ARG A 17 4.28 6.01 -5.67
N ARG A 18 3.70 4.84 -5.96
CA ARG A 18 2.24 4.60 -5.80
C ARG A 18 1.79 4.75 -4.35
N ILE A 19 2.60 4.30 -3.39
CA ILE A 19 2.32 4.50 -1.96
C ILE A 19 2.43 5.98 -1.60
N SER A 20 3.49 6.67 -2.02
CA SER A 20 3.65 8.11 -1.76
C SER A 20 2.51 8.95 -2.34
N GLU A 21 2.04 8.63 -3.55
CA GLU A 21 0.88 9.28 -4.16
C GLU A 21 -0.40 9.06 -3.35
N ALA A 22 -0.63 7.83 -2.88
CA ALA A 22 -1.77 7.55 -2.02
C ALA A 22 -1.71 8.31 -0.68
N LEU A 23 -0.54 8.38 -0.07
CA LEU A 23 -0.32 9.17 1.15
C LEU A 23 -0.57 10.66 0.90
N ALA A 24 -0.11 11.20 -0.23
CA ALA A 24 -0.35 12.59 -0.62
C ALA A 24 -1.85 12.88 -0.87
N LEU A 25 -2.62 11.88 -1.32
CA LEU A 25 -4.08 11.97 -1.45
C LEU A 25 -4.81 11.93 -0.10
N GLY A 26 -4.12 11.65 1.01
CA GLY A 26 -4.71 11.59 2.35
C GLY A 26 -5.07 10.19 2.84
N TYR A 27 -4.70 9.12 2.11
CA TYR A 27 -4.79 7.77 2.65
C TYR A 27 -3.78 7.57 3.80
N LYS A 28 -4.11 6.68 4.73
CA LYS A 28 -3.21 6.18 5.79
C LYS A 28 -2.79 4.75 5.49
N LEU A 29 -1.58 4.38 5.91
CA LEU A 29 -1.13 2.99 5.85
C LEU A 29 -1.92 2.14 6.85
N TYR A 30 -2.37 0.98 6.42
CA TYR A 30 -3.02 0.00 7.29
C TYR A 30 -2.03 -1.10 7.64
N GLY A 31 -1.46 -1.02 8.85
CA GLY A 31 -0.48 -1.97 9.35
C GLY A 31 0.82 -2.01 8.54
N SER A 32 1.62 -3.04 8.79
CA SER A 32 2.91 -3.27 8.12
C SER A 32 2.73 -3.87 6.72
N PRO A 33 3.62 -3.55 5.76
CA PRO A 33 3.62 -4.18 4.45
C PRO A 33 3.91 -5.69 4.58
N SER A 34 3.33 -6.46 3.68
CA SER A 34 3.64 -7.88 3.51
C SER A 34 4.57 -8.05 2.31
N CYS A 35 5.72 -8.69 2.51
CA CYS A 35 6.70 -8.96 1.46
C CYS A 35 6.80 -10.47 1.24
N THR A 36 6.86 -10.93 -0.01
CA THR A 36 7.00 -12.35 -0.37
C THR A 36 7.88 -12.47 -1.59
N PHE A 37 8.87 -13.36 -1.55
CA PHE A 37 9.73 -13.64 -2.70
C PHE A 37 9.08 -14.69 -3.60
N ASN A 38 8.90 -14.39 -4.89
CA ASN A 38 8.24 -15.29 -5.85
C ASN A 38 9.23 -16.21 -6.61
N GLY A 39 10.49 -16.26 -6.20
CA GLY A 39 11.56 -16.98 -6.91
C GLY A 39 12.36 -16.11 -7.88
N THR A 40 11.91 -14.89 -8.18
CA THR A 40 12.63 -13.94 -9.06
C THR A 40 12.70 -12.55 -8.45
N ASP A 41 11.59 -12.04 -7.95
CA ASP A 41 11.45 -10.71 -7.36
C ASP A 41 10.81 -10.78 -5.98
N VAL A 42 11.08 -9.75 -5.16
CA VAL A 42 10.32 -9.50 -3.95
C VAL A 42 9.02 -8.78 -4.34
N ILE A 43 7.89 -9.41 -4.02
CA ILE A 43 6.55 -8.86 -4.19
C ILE A 43 6.13 -8.27 -2.86
N VAL A 44 5.72 -7.00 -2.87
CA VAL A 44 5.23 -6.27 -1.71
C VAL A 44 3.74 -5.99 -1.87
N ALA A 45 3.02 -6.12 -0.77
CA ALA A 45 1.63 -5.76 -0.63
C ALA A 45 1.49 -4.80 0.55
N GLN A 46 0.92 -3.62 0.31
CA GLN A 46 0.61 -2.64 1.35
C GLN A 46 -0.86 -2.25 1.24
N ALA A 47 -1.58 -2.41 2.35
CA ALA A 47 -2.93 -1.91 2.48
C ALA A 47 -2.90 -0.41 2.82
N ILE A 48 -3.75 0.35 2.15
CA ILE A 48 -4.01 1.75 2.44
C ILE A 48 -5.51 1.94 2.68
N VAL A 49 -5.83 2.81 3.64
CA VAL A 49 -7.19 3.06 4.09
C VAL A 49 -7.45 4.55 4.18
N TRP A 50 -8.68 4.95 3.91
CA TRP A 50 -9.11 6.31 4.14
C TRP A 50 -9.22 6.55 5.65
N PRO A 51 -8.79 7.73 6.18
CA PRO A 51 -8.80 8.01 7.61
C PRO A 51 -10.14 7.73 8.29
N SER A 52 -11.25 8.00 7.59
CA SER A 52 -12.62 7.82 8.12
C SER A 52 -13.00 6.39 8.48
N VAL A 53 -12.23 5.38 8.08
CA VAL A 53 -12.50 3.96 8.38
C VAL A 53 -11.64 3.42 9.53
N VAL A 54 -10.60 4.15 9.93
CA VAL A 54 -9.70 3.75 11.02
C VAL A 54 -10.06 4.43 12.35
N GLU A 55 -10.77 5.55 12.29
CA GLU A 55 -11.14 6.36 13.47
C GLU A 55 -12.58 6.08 13.96
N GLY A 56 -13.09 4.86 13.74
CA GLY A 56 -14.39 4.38 14.22
C GLY A 56 -14.30 3.63 15.53
#